data_AF-A0A7D7VSY5-F1
#
_entry.id   AF-A0A7D7VSY5-F1
#
_cell.length_a   1.000
_cell.length_b   1.000
_cell.length_c   1.000
_cell.angle_alpha   90.00
_cell.angle_beta   90.00
_cell.angle_gamma   90.00
#
_symmetry.space_group_name_H-M   'P 1'
#
loop_
_entity.id
_entity.type
_entity.pdbx_description
1 polymer ?
#
loop_
_entity_poly.entity_id
_entity_poly.type
_entity_poly.pdbx_seq_one_letter_code
_entity_poly.pdbx_strand_id
1 'polypeptide(L)'
;MCCSILRKQEELYHIKIWLQLIRSKKNYCWIWIAVDRHGKRFIRFIIGDRFGETRKQLWEGIKSKSIGTIMTDHWKAYQKIIPQNKHVSSKAEAFTVEGYNSLFRHFLARLRRKSKSVTQRTLTD
;
A
#
# COMPACT_ATOMS: atom_id res chain seq x y z
N MET A 1 16.78 -13.77 -30.28
CA MET A 1 15.40 -13.71 -29.76
C MET A 1 15.34 -14.53 -28.48
N CYS A 2 15.24 -13.90 -27.30
CA CYS A 2 15.03 -14.64 -26.05
C CYS A 2 14.22 -13.81 -25.05
N CYS A 3 13.08 -14.37 -24.66
CA CYS A 3 12.24 -14.06 -23.50
C CYS A 3 11.96 -12.58 -23.17
N SER A 4 10.81 -12.13 -23.67
CA SER A 4 9.97 -11.07 -23.09
C SER A 4 9.98 -11.10 -21.56
N ILE A 5 10.67 -10.12 -20.95
CA ILE A 5 10.65 -9.83 -19.52
C ILE A 5 9.18 -9.81 -19.07
N LEU A 6 8.83 -10.81 -18.27
CA LEU A 6 7.49 -11.04 -17.77
C LEU A 6 6.96 -9.77 -17.09
N ARG A 7 5.77 -9.37 -17.54
CA ARG A 7 4.98 -8.23 -17.08
C ARG A 7 4.98 -8.16 -15.54
N LYS A 8 5.56 -7.11 -14.96
CA LYS A 8 5.44 -6.83 -13.52
C LYS A 8 3.98 -6.47 -13.23
N GLN A 9 3.33 -7.29 -12.41
CA GLN A 9 2.01 -7.03 -11.86
C GLN A 9 2.16 -6.15 -10.62
N GLU A 10 1.50 -5.01 -10.62
CA GLU A 10 1.46 -4.08 -9.49
C GLU A 10 0.07 -4.10 -8.86
N GLU A 11 0.02 -4.08 -7.54
CA GLU A 11 -1.21 -4.06 -6.77
C GLU A 11 -1.40 -2.71 -6.10
N LEU A 12 -2.60 -2.13 -6.27
CA LEU A 12 -3.01 -0.91 -5.58
C LEU A 12 -4.04 -1.24 -4.51
N TYR A 13 -3.70 -0.87 -3.28
CA TYR A 13 -4.56 -1.10 -2.14
C TYR A 13 -4.71 0.15 -1.29
N HIS A 14 -5.75 0.15 -0.48
CA HIS A 14 -6.03 1.22 0.46
C HIS A 14 -6.21 0.62 1.85
N ILE A 15 -5.63 1.28 2.85
CA ILE A 15 -5.74 0.88 4.24
C ILE A 15 -6.31 2.05 5.00
N LYS A 16 -7.48 1.84 5.60
CA LYS A 16 -7.99 2.76 6.62
C LYS A 16 -7.19 2.57 7.88
N ILE A 17 -6.53 3.62 8.36
CA ILE A 17 -5.79 3.61 9.62
C ILE A 17 -6.38 4.63 10.58
N TRP A 18 -6.48 4.18 11.83
CA TRP A 18 -6.79 5.00 12.97
C TRP A 18 -5.52 5.71 13.44
N LEU A 19 -5.47 7.04 13.32
CA LEU A 19 -4.32 7.81 13.76
C LEU A 19 -4.72 8.80 14.85
N GLN A 20 -4.28 8.51 16.07
CA GLN A 20 -4.44 9.41 17.21
C GLN A 20 -3.19 10.31 17.30
N LEU A 21 -3.17 11.38 16.50
CA LEU A 21 -2.06 12.37 16.49
C LEU A 21 -2.00 13.21 17.78
N ILE A 22 -3.15 13.45 18.41
CA ILE A 22 -3.31 14.28 19.61
C ILE A 22 -4.12 13.47 20.63
N ARG A 23 -3.73 13.44 21.92
CA ARG A 23 -4.34 12.60 22.98
C ARG A 23 -5.88 12.68 23.07
N SER A 24 -6.50 13.76 22.60
CA SER A 24 -7.96 13.96 22.63
C SER A 24 -8.68 13.82 21.29
N LYS A 25 -8.00 13.86 20.13
CA LYS A 25 -8.65 13.86 18.81
C LYS A 25 -8.41 12.61 17.99
N LYS A 26 -9.52 11.95 17.71
CA LYS A 26 -9.66 10.73 16.93
C LYS A 26 -9.72 11.10 15.44
N ASN A 27 -8.61 10.97 14.73
CA ASN A 27 -8.54 11.27 13.29
C ASN A 27 -8.33 9.99 12.48
N TYR A 28 -9.08 9.85 11.39
CA TYR A 28 -8.89 8.77 10.43
C TYR A 28 -8.05 9.28 9.28
N CYS A 29 -7.08 8.47 8.85
CA CYS A 29 -6.41 8.69 7.59
C CYS A 29 -6.47 7.41 6.73
N TRP A 30 -6.41 7.60 5.42
CA TRP A 30 -6.27 6.49 4.48
C TRP A 30 -4.83 6.48 4.00
N ILE A 31 -4.20 5.31 4.11
CA ILE A 31 -2.90 5.05 3.50
C ILE A 31 -3.17 4.28 2.22
N TRP A 32 -2.82 4.88 1.10
CA TRP A 32 -2.85 4.22 -0.20
C TRP A 32 -1.48 3.66 -0.48
N ILE A 33 -1.40 2.43 -0.97
CA ILE A 33 -0.14 1.73 -1.18
C ILE A 33 -0.15 1.09 -2.56
N ALA A 34 0.97 1.27 -3.26
CA ALA A 34 1.34 0.52 -4.44
C ALA A 34 2.43 -0.47 -4.07
N VAL A 35 2.25 -1.74 -4.42
CA VAL A 35 3.24 -2.80 -4.23
C VAL A 35 3.44 -3.61 -5.51
N ASP A 36 4.66 -4.09 -5.71
CA ASP A 36 4.98 -5.07 -6.74
C ASP A 36 4.65 -6.45 -6.18
N ARG A 37 3.62 -7.10 -6.73
CA ARG A 37 3.13 -8.40 -6.24
C ARG A 37 4.20 -9.48 -6.37
N HIS A 38 4.84 -9.57 -7.53
CA HIS A 38 5.84 -10.60 -7.81
C HIS A 38 7.16 -10.31 -7.12
N GLY A 39 7.60 -9.05 -7.14
CA GLY A 39 8.81 -8.64 -6.43
C GLY A 39 8.65 -8.61 -4.91
N LYS A 40 7.41 -8.63 -4.40
CA LYS A 40 7.06 -8.38 -2.98
C LYS A 40 7.60 -7.05 -2.46
N ARG A 41 7.75 -6.06 -3.35
CA ARG A 41 8.40 -4.78 -3.04
C ARG A 41 7.38 -3.66 -2.84
N PHE A 42 7.69 -2.80 -1.89
CA PHE A 42 7.01 -1.53 -1.74
C PHE A 42 7.38 -0.59 -2.89
N ILE A 43 6.38 0.01 -3.55
CA ILE A 43 6.60 0.95 -4.67
C ILE A 43 6.42 2.38 -4.19
N ARG A 44 5.27 2.67 -3.57
CA ARG A 44 4.89 4.00 -3.12
C ARG A 44 3.75 3.93 -2.12
N PHE A 45 3.67 4.95 -1.26
CA PHE A 45 2.46 5.24 -0.49
C PHE A 45 2.11 6.71 -0.53
N ILE A 46 0.86 7.00 -0.22
CA ILE A 46 0.41 8.35 0.11
C ILE A 46 -0.61 8.28 1.25
N ILE A 47 -0.53 9.24 2.17
CA ILE A 47 -1.49 9.40 3.25
C ILE A 47 -2.43 10.53 2.87
N GLY A 48 -3.72 10.29 2.98
CA GLY A 48 -4.70 11.33 2.72
C GLY A 48 -6.11 10.87 3.02
N ASP A 49 -7.03 11.36 2.22
CA ASP A 49 -8.45 11.04 2.32
C ASP A 49 -8.81 9.73 1.59
N ARG A 50 -10.07 9.33 1.75
CA ARG A 50 -10.66 8.21 1.00
C ARG A 50 -10.95 8.60 -0.46
N PHE A 51 -10.93 9.88 -0.77
CA PHE A 51 -11.51 10.43 -1.99
C PHE A 51 -10.55 10.28 -3.17
N GLY A 52 -11.03 10.67 -4.35
CA GLY A 52 -10.34 10.40 -5.61
C GLY A 52 -8.99 11.10 -5.73
N GLU A 53 -8.78 12.24 -5.06
CA GLU A 53 -7.61 13.10 -5.31
C GLU A 53 -6.31 12.48 -4.78
N THR A 54 -6.31 11.99 -3.54
CA THR A 54 -5.18 11.26 -2.96
C THR A 54 -4.78 10.06 -3.85
N ARG A 55 -5.76 9.40 -4.46
CA ARG A 55 -5.52 8.26 -5.36
C ARG A 55 -4.94 8.67 -6.70
N LYS A 56 -5.40 9.78 -7.29
CA LYS A 56 -4.79 10.34 -8.51
C LYS A 56 -3.33 10.66 -8.25
N GLN A 57 -3.00 11.27 -7.12
CA GLN A 57 -1.61 11.57 -6.76
C GLN A 57 -0.75 10.31 -6.64
N LEU A 58 -1.30 9.22 -6.08
CA LEU A 58 -0.61 7.92 -6.08
C LEU A 58 -0.35 7.46 -7.52
N TRP A 59 -1.40 7.43 -8.35
CA TRP A 59 -1.34 7.01 -9.74
C TRP A 59 -0.32 7.82 -10.55
N GLU A 60 -0.35 9.14 -10.42
CA GLU A 60 0.52 10.07 -11.14
C GLU A 60 2.00 9.84 -10.88
N GLY A 61 2.40 9.42 -9.67
CA GLY A 61 3.82 9.10 -9.42
C GLY A 61 4.20 7.64 -9.63
N ILE A 62 3.27 6.78 -10.07
CA ILE A 62 3.61 5.43 -10.52
C ILE A 62 3.41 5.24 -12.02
N LYS A 63 2.56 6.03 -12.69
CA LYS A 63 2.22 5.87 -14.12
C LYS A 63 3.43 5.93 -15.06
N SER A 64 4.51 6.60 -14.66
CA SER A 64 5.77 6.72 -15.40
C SER A 64 6.63 5.46 -15.32
N LYS A 65 6.35 4.56 -14.39
CA LYS A 65 7.03 3.25 -14.31
C LYS A 65 6.52 2.34 -15.42
N SER A 66 7.34 1.39 -15.85
CA SER A 66 6.97 0.35 -16.82
C SER A 66 6.02 -0.68 -16.18
N ILE A 67 4.82 -0.23 -15.81
CA ILE A 67 3.79 -1.06 -15.17
C ILE A 67 3.07 -1.87 -16.24
N GLY A 68 3.08 -3.20 -16.08
CA GLY A 68 2.39 -4.11 -16.98
C GLY A 68 0.89 -4.17 -16.71
N THR A 69 0.52 -4.71 -15.55
CA THR A 69 -0.88 -4.92 -15.16
C THR A 69 -1.09 -4.42 -13.74
N ILE A 70 -2.21 -3.73 -13.51
CA ILE A 70 -2.57 -3.17 -12.22
C ILE A 70 -3.76 -3.94 -11.68
N MET A 71 -3.57 -4.54 -10.51
CA MET A 71 -4.57 -5.31 -9.82
C MET A 71 -5.14 -4.47 -8.68
N THR A 72 -6.47 -4.31 -8.66
CA THR A 72 -7.15 -3.62 -7.58
C THR A 72 -8.40 -4.38 -7.15
N ASP A 73 -8.88 -4.06 -5.96
CA ASP A 73 -10.22 -4.46 -5.55
C ASP A 73 -11.29 -3.86 -6.48
N HIS A 74 -12.50 -4.44 -6.44
CA HIS A 74 -13.69 -4.06 -7.22
C HIS A 74 -14.27 -2.66 -6.92
N TRP A 75 -13.49 -1.76 -6.35
CA TRP A 75 -13.98 -0.43 -6.05
C TRP A 75 -14.02 0.44 -7.31
N LYS A 76 -15.24 0.84 -7.71
CA LYS A 76 -15.57 1.69 -8.88
C LYS A 76 -14.68 2.92 -9.08
N ALA A 77 -14.11 3.48 -8.01
CA ALA A 77 -13.24 4.64 -8.11
C ALA A 77 -11.89 4.35 -8.79
N TYR A 78 -11.42 3.09 -8.81
CA TYR A 78 -10.19 2.72 -9.54
C TYR A 78 -10.39 2.73 -11.05
N GLN A 79 -11.56 2.30 -11.52
CA GLN A 79 -11.93 2.28 -12.93
C GLN A 79 -11.93 3.68 -13.57
N LYS A 80 -12.10 4.74 -12.77
CA LYS A 80 -12.09 6.13 -13.27
C LYS A 80 -10.69 6.72 -13.45
N ILE A 81 -9.66 6.13 -12.84
CA ILE A 81 -8.31 6.70 -12.77
C ILE A 81 -7.32 5.83 -13.54
N ILE A 82 -7.51 4.52 -13.51
CA ILE A 82 -6.60 3.56 -14.14
C ILE A 82 -7.13 3.22 -15.53
N PRO A 83 -6.27 3.26 -16.58
CA PRO A 83 -6.64 2.83 -17.92
C PRO A 83 -7.18 1.39 -17.94
N GLN A 84 -8.31 1.18 -18.61
CA GLN A 84 -9.01 -0.11 -18.61
C GLN A 84 -8.19 -1.24 -19.25
N ASN A 85 -7.27 -0.91 -20.16
CA ASN A 85 -6.33 -1.87 -20.75
C ASN A 85 -5.24 -2.37 -19.77
N LYS A 86 -5.02 -1.67 -18.65
CA LYS A 86 -4.07 -2.05 -17.61
C LYS A 86 -4.75 -2.55 -16.35
N HIS A 87 -6.06 -2.37 -16.22
CA HIS A 87 -6.80 -2.64 -14.99
C HIS A 87 -7.37 -4.06 -14.96
N VAL A 88 -6.99 -4.82 -13.93
CA VAL A 88 -7.61 -6.11 -13.60
C VAL A 88 -8.22 -5.99 -12.21
N SER A 89 -9.52 -6.22 -12.12
CA SER A 89 -10.20 -6.25 -10.83
C SER A 89 -10.23 -7.67 -10.30
N SER A 90 -9.42 -7.96 -9.29
CA SER A 90 -9.35 -9.30 -8.69
C SER A 90 -9.01 -9.22 -7.22
N LYS A 91 -9.61 -10.11 -6.43
CA LYS A 91 -9.23 -10.37 -5.02
C LYS A 91 -8.22 -11.52 -4.90
N ALA A 92 -7.85 -12.16 -6.00
CA ALA A 92 -7.00 -13.35 -5.97
C ALA A 92 -5.56 -12.99 -5.55
N GLU A 93 -5.07 -13.66 -4.50
CA GLU A 93 -3.71 -13.60 -3.94
C GLU A 93 -3.26 -12.21 -3.43
N ALA A 94 -4.13 -11.50 -2.69
CA ALA A 94 -3.78 -10.25 -2.00
C ALA A 94 -2.82 -10.40 -0.80
N PHE A 95 -2.14 -11.55 -0.65
CA PHE A 95 -1.35 -11.89 0.53
C PHE A 95 -0.22 -10.88 0.81
N THR A 96 0.48 -10.43 -0.24
CA THR A 96 1.56 -9.43 -0.12
C THR A 96 1.00 -8.13 0.46
N VAL A 97 -0.11 -7.65 -0.10
CA VAL A 97 -0.79 -6.43 0.33
C VAL A 97 -1.30 -6.55 1.77
N GLU A 98 -1.91 -7.68 2.13
CA GLU A 98 -2.38 -7.96 3.50
C GLU A 98 -1.22 -7.99 4.50
N GLY A 99 -0.08 -8.56 4.10
CA GLY A 99 1.16 -8.52 4.88
C GLY A 99 1.62 -7.09 5.15
N TYR A 100 1.69 -6.25 4.12
CA TYR A 100 2.00 -4.82 4.30
C TYR A 100 0.98 -4.14 5.21
N ASN A 101 -0.30 -4.43 5.04
CA ASN A 101 -1.35 -3.87 5.88
C ASN A 101 -1.18 -4.20 7.36
N SER A 102 -0.87 -5.47 7.66
CA SER A 102 -0.53 -5.91 9.01
C SER A 102 0.69 -5.18 9.56
N LEU A 103 1.77 -5.08 8.77
CA LEU A 103 3.01 -4.38 9.14
C LEU A 103 2.75 -2.90 9.48
N PHE A 104 2.03 -2.17 8.60
CA PHE A 104 1.71 -0.76 8.84
C PHE A 104 0.94 -0.57 10.15
N ARG A 105 -0.10 -1.39 10.40
CA ARG A 105 -0.85 -1.30 11.66
C ARG A 105 0.02 -1.61 12.87
N HIS A 106 0.88 -2.63 12.78
CA HIS A 106 1.78 -2.99 13.86
C HIS A 106 2.75 -1.85 14.19
N PHE A 107 3.47 -1.32 13.19
CA PHE A 107 4.45 -0.26 13.42
C PHE A 107 3.81 1.05 13.88
N LEU A 108 2.69 1.45 13.27
CA LEU A 108 1.98 2.66 13.67
C LEU A 108 1.42 2.56 15.08
N ALA A 109 0.97 1.37 15.52
CA ALA A 109 0.59 1.15 16.91
C ALA A 109 1.76 1.35 17.89
N ARG A 110 2.99 0.97 17.51
CA ARG A 110 4.19 1.22 18.33
C ARG A 110 4.55 2.71 18.40
N LEU A 111 4.39 3.46 17.32
CA LEU A 111 4.67 4.91 17.28
C LEU A 111 3.73 5.73 18.18
N ARG A 112 2.59 5.18 18.59
CA ARG A 112 1.70 5.83 19.57
C ARG A 112 2.26 5.82 21.00
N ARG A 113 3.27 5.01 21.29
CA ARG A 113 3.86 4.93 22.63
C ARG A 113 4.86 6.06 22.83
N LYS A 114 4.81 6.71 24.00
CA LYS A 114 5.72 7.83 24.35
C LYS A 114 7.19 7.40 24.45
N SER A 115 7.43 6.16 24.82
CA SER A 115 8.77 5.60 25.00
C SER A 115 8.98 4.39 24.08
N LYS A 116 10.19 4.28 23.56
CA LYS A 116 10.63 3.12 22.77
C LYS A 116 11.22 2.10 23.74
N SER A 117 10.45 1.08 24.12
CA SER A 117 11.03 -0.09 24.79
C SER A 117 11.76 -0.95 23.75
N VAL A 118 13.07 -1.13 23.96
CA VAL A 118 13.92 -2.06 23.20
C VAL A 118 14.38 -3.12 24.18
N THR A 119 13.98 -4.36 23.93
CA THR A 119 14.55 -5.51 24.65
C THR A 119 15.86 -5.85 23.95
N GLN A 120 16.99 -5.65 24.62
CA GLN A 120 18.26 -6.18 24.15
C GLN A 120 18.26 -7.69 24.40
N ARG A 121 18.52 -8.48 23.35
CA ARG A 121 18.78 -9.89 23.49
C ARG A 121 20.28 -10.01 23.72
N THR A 122 20.70 -10.09 24.98
CA THR A 122 22.09 -10.45 25.31
C THR A 122 22.30 -11.88 24.82
N LEU A 123 23.27 -12.06 23.93
CA LEU A 123 23.83 -13.39 23.68
C LEU A 123 24.50 -13.79 25.00
N THR A 124 23.92 -14.75 25.70
CA THR A 124 24.62 -15.44 26.78
C THR A 124 25.52 -16.47 26.12
N ASP A 125 26.82 -16.33 26.36
CA ASP A 125 27.88 -17.28 25.98
C ASP A 125 27.63 -18.68 26.58
#